data_AF-A0A9E3B9V1-F1
#
_entry.id   AF-A0A9E3B9V1-F1
#
_cell.length_a   1.000
_cell.length_b   1.000
_cell.length_c   1.000
_cell.angle_alpha   90.00
_cell.angle_beta   90.00
_cell.angle_gamma   90.00
#
_symmetry.space_group_name_H-M   'P 1'
#
loop_
_entity.id
_entity.type
_entity.pdbx_description
1 polymer ?
#
loop_
_entity_poly.entity_id
_entity_poly.type
_entity_poly.pdbx_seq_one_letter_code
_entity_poly.pdbx_strand_id
1 'polypeptide(L)'
;MKRSAVVLAAATAWVIGAPLAHAASATVTLNGQNIPVNGQVSCATTEAGFTLEMGHDAGSAWVEIGNSPSYSHQPTAVTRVQINDLSDATYEWQPSQQLTNGNAHYQGPSDPNAHSAGSYKITGQIPLIFVPSYPAPGAPPPIGGSIPSPSLLPFEIDATCP
;
A
#
# COMPACT_ATOMS: atom_id res chain seq x y z
N MET A 1 -17.95 -42.16 -54.14
CA MET A 1 -17.08 -41.92 -52.96
C MET A 1 -16.37 -40.58 -53.16
N LYS A 2 -16.84 -39.50 -52.50
CA LYS A 2 -16.23 -38.16 -52.56
C LYS A 2 -15.55 -37.90 -51.22
N ARG A 3 -14.22 -37.70 -51.23
CA ARG A 3 -13.43 -37.34 -50.05
C ARG A 3 -13.44 -35.81 -49.94
N SER A 4 -14.17 -35.27 -48.96
CA SER A 4 -14.15 -33.84 -48.65
C SER A 4 -12.94 -33.55 -47.78
N ALA A 5 -12.01 -32.75 -48.31
CA ALA A 5 -10.88 -32.22 -47.56
C ALA A 5 -11.36 -31.09 -46.64
N VAL A 6 -11.08 -31.22 -45.34
CA VAL A 6 -11.25 -30.12 -44.38
C VAL A 6 -10.02 -29.23 -44.48
N VAL A 7 -10.22 -27.98 -44.91
CA VAL A 7 -9.17 -26.96 -44.88
C VAL A 7 -9.24 -26.28 -43.51
N LEU A 8 -8.25 -26.55 -42.64
CA LEU A 8 -8.04 -25.80 -41.41
C LEU A 8 -7.47 -24.42 -41.79
N ALA A 9 -8.29 -23.38 -41.74
CA ALA A 9 -7.81 -22.00 -41.79
C ALA A 9 -7.27 -21.63 -40.40
N ALA A 10 -5.96 -21.50 -40.27
CA ALA A 10 -5.33 -20.98 -39.06
C ALA A 10 -5.65 -19.48 -38.95
N ALA A 11 -6.53 -19.12 -38.02
CA ALA A 11 -6.74 -17.73 -37.64
C ALA A 11 -5.50 -17.25 -36.90
N THR A 12 -4.70 -16.40 -37.54
CA THR A 12 -3.63 -15.66 -36.87
C THR A 12 -4.28 -14.62 -35.97
N ALA A 13 -4.44 -14.97 -34.68
CA ALA A 13 -4.80 -14.01 -33.66
C ALA A 13 -3.66 -12.99 -33.56
N TRP A 14 -3.90 -11.78 -34.04
CA TRP A 14 -3.05 -10.63 -33.75
C TRP A 14 -3.17 -10.38 -32.26
N VAL A 15 -2.18 -10.82 -31.50
CA VAL A 15 -1.97 -10.33 -30.14
C VAL A 15 -1.57 -8.88 -30.29
N ILE A 16 -2.56 -7.99 -30.27
CA ILE A 16 -2.33 -6.58 -30.02
C ILE A 16 -1.82 -6.57 -28.58
N GLY A 17 -0.50 -6.50 -28.42
CA GLY A 17 0.10 -6.22 -27.12
C GLY A 17 -0.37 -4.85 -26.70
N ALA A 18 -1.50 -4.80 -25.98
CA ALA A 18 -1.80 -3.66 -25.16
C ALA A 18 -0.53 -3.43 -24.32
N PRO A 19 0.02 -2.20 -24.29
CA PRO A 19 1.07 -1.93 -23.32
C PRO A 19 0.50 -2.38 -21.98
N LEU A 20 1.20 -3.32 -21.33
CA LEU A 20 0.88 -3.75 -19.97
C LEU A 20 0.89 -2.47 -19.14
N ALA A 21 -0.29 -1.89 -18.91
CA ALA A 21 -0.47 -0.92 -17.86
C ALA A 21 -0.07 -1.68 -16.60
N HIS A 22 1.08 -1.33 -15.99
CA HIS A 22 1.49 -1.91 -14.73
C HIS A 22 0.37 -1.62 -13.74
N ALA A 23 -0.47 -2.61 -13.44
CA ALA A 23 -1.57 -2.41 -12.53
C ALA A 23 -0.99 -2.00 -11.17
N ALA A 24 -1.49 -0.90 -10.60
CA ALA A 24 -1.11 -0.49 -9.26
C ALA A 24 -1.42 -1.64 -8.29
N SER A 25 -0.47 -1.99 -7.43
CA SER A 25 -0.59 -3.13 -6.52
C SER A 25 0.05 -2.82 -5.18
N ALA A 26 -0.49 -3.35 -4.08
CA ALA A 26 0.14 -3.22 -2.79
C ALA A 26 -0.12 -4.45 -1.91
N THR A 27 0.85 -4.76 -1.06
CA THR A 27 0.74 -5.72 0.02
C THR A 27 1.09 -5.03 1.33
N VAL A 28 0.24 -5.21 2.34
CA VAL A 28 0.42 -4.62 3.66
C VAL A 28 0.50 -5.76 4.66
N THR A 29 1.54 -5.76 5.48
CA THR A 29 1.67 -6.68 6.61
C THR A 29 1.84 -5.92 7.90
N LEU A 30 1.15 -6.40 8.94
CA LEU A 30 1.21 -5.87 10.29
C LEU A 30 1.46 -7.03 11.25
N ASN A 31 2.52 -6.93 12.03
CA ASN A 31 2.98 -7.97 12.94
C ASN A 31 3.14 -9.35 12.25
N GLY A 32 3.60 -9.35 10.99
CA GLY A 32 3.74 -10.55 10.15
C GLY A 32 2.43 -11.11 9.59
N GLN A 33 1.29 -10.47 9.84
CA GLN A 33 0.00 -10.86 9.26
C GLN A 33 -0.35 -9.97 8.07
N ASN A 34 -0.79 -10.57 6.97
CA ASN A 34 -1.27 -9.83 5.81
C ASN A 34 -2.58 -9.10 6.15
N ILE A 35 -2.61 -7.80 5.90
CA ILE A 35 -3.82 -6.98 5.90
C ILE A 35 -4.34 -6.98 4.46
N PRO A 36 -5.47 -7.63 4.18
CA PRO A 36 -6.02 -7.61 2.84
C PRO A 36 -6.52 -6.19 2.54
N VAL A 37 -5.69 -5.43 1.82
CA VAL A 37 -6.09 -4.12 1.30
C VAL A 37 -7.07 -4.32 0.16
N ASN A 38 -8.34 -4.03 0.43
CA ASN A 38 -9.42 -4.22 -0.53
C ASN A 38 -9.56 -2.94 -1.36
N GLY A 39 -9.32 -3.01 -2.67
CA GLY A 39 -9.67 -1.92 -3.59
C GLY A 39 -8.53 -1.44 -4.47
N GLN A 40 -8.61 -0.19 -4.90
CA GLN A 40 -7.60 0.42 -5.76
C GLN A 40 -6.39 0.87 -4.94
N VAL A 41 -5.22 0.76 -5.55
CA VAL A 41 -4.01 1.45 -5.10
C VAL A 41 -3.92 2.74 -5.89
N SER A 42 -3.90 3.86 -5.19
CA SER A 42 -3.75 5.20 -5.76
C SER A 42 -2.41 5.79 -5.32
N CYS A 43 -1.66 6.28 -6.29
CA CYS A 43 -0.37 6.92 -6.08
C CYS A 43 -0.47 8.33 -6.63
N ALA A 44 -0.28 9.34 -5.78
CA ALA A 44 -0.37 10.73 -6.18
C ALA A 44 0.87 11.50 -5.74
N THR A 45 1.44 12.28 -6.66
CA THR A 45 2.54 13.20 -6.36
C THR A 45 2.00 14.63 -6.32
N THR A 46 2.39 15.35 -5.28
CA THR A 46 2.11 16.76 -5.05
C THR A 46 3.43 17.51 -4.90
N GLU A 47 3.39 18.85 -4.88
CA GLU A 47 4.58 19.66 -4.62
C GLU A 47 5.21 19.37 -3.24
N ALA A 48 4.39 18.94 -2.27
CA ALA A 48 4.82 18.63 -0.90
C ALA A 48 5.41 17.22 -0.73
N GLY A 49 5.18 16.32 -1.69
CA GLY A 49 5.62 14.93 -1.60
C GLY A 49 4.70 13.95 -2.33
N PHE A 50 4.68 12.72 -1.85
CA PHE A 50 4.01 11.58 -2.47
C PHE A 50 3.07 10.90 -1.48
N THR A 51 1.89 10.51 -1.95
CA THR A 51 0.88 9.79 -1.16
C THR A 51 0.55 8.46 -1.82
N LEU A 52 0.51 7.41 -0.99
CA LEU A 52 0.03 6.07 -1.34
C LEU A 52 -1.25 5.81 -0.56
N GLU A 53 -2.34 5.58 -1.27
CA GLU A 53 -3.61 5.14 -0.71
C GLU A 53 -3.91 3.72 -1.21
N MET A 54 -4.21 2.82 -0.28
CA MET A 54 -4.45 1.40 -0.55
C MET A 54 -5.78 1.00 0.07
N GLY A 55 -6.78 0.77 -0.78
CA GLY A 55 -8.13 0.40 -0.35
C GLY A 55 -8.93 1.53 0.28
N HIS A 56 -10.11 1.20 0.80
CA HIS A 56 -11.04 2.14 1.44
C HIS A 56 -11.63 1.50 2.71
N ASP A 57 -11.83 2.30 3.77
CA ASP A 57 -12.38 1.86 5.07
C ASP A 57 -11.56 0.75 5.77
N ALA A 58 -12.19 -0.37 6.12
CA ALA A 58 -11.60 -1.50 6.82
C ALA A 58 -10.68 -2.32 5.89
N GLY A 59 -9.47 -2.63 6.36
CA GLY A 59 -8.45 -3.22 5.49
C GLY A 59 -7.96 -2.18 4.48
N SER A 60 -7.41 -1.08 4.99
CA SER A 60 -6.82 -0.02 4.17
C SER A 60 -5.48 0.44 4.76
N ALA A 61 -4.68 1.10 3.93
CA ALA A 61 -3.47 1.76 4.39
C ALA A 61 -3.27 3.09 3.65
N TRP A 62 -2.74 4.06 4.37
CA TRP A 62 -2.39 5.39 3.87
C TRP A 62 -0.96 5.71 4.26
N VAL A 63 -0.14 6.09 3.29
CA VAL A 63 1.25 6.50 3.53
C VAL A 63 1.50 7.84 2.88
N GLU A 64 2.09 8.75 3.64
CA GLU A 64 2.59 10.03 3.15
C GLU A 64 4.11 10.02 3.23
N ILE A 65 4.76 10.37 2.13
CA ILE A 65 6.22 10.49 2.04
C ILE A 65 6.50 11.93 1.63
N GLY A 66 7.09 12.74 2.51
CA GLY A 66 7.29 14.16 2.26
C GLY A 66 8.31 14.85 3.18
N ASN A 67 9.29 15.49 2.58
CA ASN A 67 9.74 16.85 2.94
C ASN A 67 10.88 17.15 1.97
N SER A 68 10.55 17.78 0.85
CA SER A 68 11.50 18.08 -0.22
C SER A 68 12.08 19.50 -0.04
N PRO A 69 13.38 19.66 0.21
CA PRO A 69 14.05 20.97 0.14
C PRO A 69 14.82 21.20 -1.19
N SER A 70 14.60 20.42 -2.25
CA SER A 70 15.47 20.46 -3.45
C SER A 70 14.74 20.40 -4.79
N TYR A 71 15.34 21.03 -5.82
CA TYR A 71 14.90 21.15 -7.23
C TYR A 71 14.47 19.83 -7.93
N SER A 72 14.72 18.67 -7.31
CA SER A 72 14.41 17.34 -7.84
C SER A 72 13.09 16.74 -7.34
N HIS A 73 12.32 17.41 -6.45
CA HIS A 73 11.02 16.94 -5.95
C HIS A 73 11.00 15.48 -5.45
N GLN A 74 12.13 14.97 -4.96
CA GLN A 74 12.18 13.63 -4.42
C GLN A 74 11.69 13.65 -2.97
N PRO A 75 10.76 12.76 -2.58
CA PRO A 75 10.44 12.53 -1.17
C PRO A 75 11.71 12.05 -0.44
N THR A 76 11.91 12.47 0.80
CA THR A 76 13.13 12.18 1.60
C THR A 76 12.85 11.44 2.90
N ALA A 77 11.59 11.40 3.35
CA ALA A 77 11.18 10.78 4.61
C ALA A 77 9.69 10.45 4.59
N VAL A 78 9.29 9.44 5.36
CA VAL A 78 7.88 9.15 5.64
C VAL A 78 7.35 10.15 6.66
N THR A 79 6.24 10.81 6.34
CA THR A 79 5.58 11.79 7.22
C THR A 79 4.34 11.26 7.88
N ARG A 80 3.76 10.17 7.38
CA ARG A 80 2.62 9.51 8.02
C ARG A 80 2.50 8.09 7.52
N VAL A 81 2.14 7.20 8.43
CA VAL A 81 1.66 5.85 8.10
C VAL A 81 0.40 5.63 8.91
N GLN A 82 -0.69 5.26 8.24
CA GLN A 82 -1.92 4.81 8.87
C GLN A 82 -2.29 3.46 8.27
N ILE A 83 -2.57 2.47 9.12
CA ILE A 83 -3.06 1.15 8.72
C ILE A 83 -4.37 0.92 9.47
N ASN A 84 -5.40 0.55 8.73
CA ASN A 84 -6.69 0.14 9.27
C ASN A 84 -6.82 -1.36 9.01
N ASP A 85 -6.89 -2.16 10.07
CA ASP A 85 -7.09 -3.60 9.90
C ASP A 85 -8.58 -3.94 9.66
N LEU A 86 -8.88 -5.23 9.48
CA LEU A 86 -10.26 -5.70 9.26
C LEU A 86 -11.13 -5.65 10.52
N SER A 87 -10.56 -5.34 11.68
CA SER A 87 -11.29 -5.17 12.93
C SER A 87 -11.73 -3.72 13.15
N ASP A 88 -11.44 -2.81 12.21
CA ASP A 88 -11.55 -1.36 12.32
C ASP A 88 -10.58 -0.74 13.35
N ALA A 89 -9.52 -1.47 13.74
CA ALA A 89 -8.46 -0.91 14.57
C ALA A 89 -7.52 -0.05 13.71
N THR A 90 -7.13 1.10 14.26
CA THR A 90 -6.23 2.05 13.59
C THR A 90 -4.87 2.05 14.23
N TYR A 91 -3.86 1.79 13.41
CA TYR A 91 -2.46 1.93 13.73
C TYR A 91 -1.96 3.18 13.01
N GLU A 92 -1.36 4.11 13.74
CA GLU A 92 -0.88 5.35 13.14
C GLU A 92 0.46 5.74 13.71
N TRP A 93 1.37 6.13 12.82
CA TRP A 93 2.61 6.78 13.17
C TRP A 93 2.77 8.08 12.39
N GLN A 94 3.10 9.15 13.11
CA GLN A 94 3.40 10.45 12.53
C GLN A 94 4.57 11.09 13.31
N PRO A 95 5.71 11.42 12.68
CA PRO A 95 6.88 11.94 13.37
C PRO A 95 6.63 13.30 14.04
N SER A 96 5.66 14.09 13.54
CA SER A 96 5.26 15.37 14.13
C SER A 96 4.34 15.22 15.35
N GLN A 97 3.70 14.07 15.54
CA GLN A 97 2.85 13.80 16.69
C GLN A 97 3.67 13.07 17.75
N GLN A 98 4.01 13.77 18.83
CA GLN A 98 4.77 13.22 19.97
C GLN A 98 4.13 11.99 20.64
N LEU A 99 2.88 11.68 20.30
CA LEU A 99 2.09 10.57 20.87
C LEU A 99 2.38 9.22 20.22
N THR A 100 3.01 9.17 19.04
CA THR A 100 3.29 7.91 18.35
C THR A 100 4.75 7.49 18.57
N ASN A 101 5.03 6.79 19.66
CA ASN A 101 6.26 5.99 19.78
C ASN A 101 6.28 5.06 18.56
N GLY A 102 7.29 5.17 17.68
CA GLY A 102 7.38 4.41 16.43
C GLY A 102 8.37 4.99 15.44
N ASN A 103 8.49 4.37 14.28
CA ASN A 103 9.32 4.83 13.17
C ASN A 103 8.78 4.31 11.84
N ALA A 104 9.14 4.99 10.75
CA ALA A 104 8.97 4.47 9.41
C ALA A 104 10.16 4.86 8.54
N HIS A 105 10.54 3.95 7.65
CA HIS A 105 11.54 4.13 6.61
C HIS A 105 10.91 3.80 5.26
N TYR A 106 11.30 4.52 4.22
CA TYR A 106 10.88 4.21 2.86
C TYR A 106 12.10 3.97 1.99
N GLN A 107 11.93 3.04 1.05
CA GLN A 107 12.83 2.79 -0.05
C GLN A 107 12.00 2.94 -1.34
N GLY A 108 12.27 4.00 -2.09
CA GLY A 108 11.59 4.28 -3.36
C GLY A 108 12.34 3.71 -4.57
N PRO A 109 11.84 3.99 -5.79
CA PRO A 109 12.47 3.62 -7.05
C PRO A 109 13.93 4.09 -7.13
N SER A 110 14.79 3.27 -7.74
CA SER A 110 16.20 3.61 -7.94
C SER A 110 16.42 4.70 -9.00
N ASP A 111 15.46 4.91 -9.90
CA ASP A 111 15.50 6.01 -10.87
C ASP A 111 15.04 7.31 -10.18
N PRO A 112 15.92 8.31 -10.05
CA PRO A 112 15.55 9.53 -9.38
C PRO A 112 14.49 10.36 -10.12
N ASN A 113 14.25 10.08 -11.41
CA ASN A 113 13.25 10.74 -12.23
C ASN A 113 11.89 10.02 -12.21
N ALA A 114 11.80 8.84 -11.57
CA ALA A 114 10.56 8.14 -11.36
C ALA A 114 9.85 8.71 -10.11
N HIS A 115 9.37 9.94 -10.25
CA HIS A 115 8.80 10.74 -9.15
C HIS A 115 7.50 10.17 -8.54
N SER A 116 6.93 9.12 -9.15
CA SER A 116 5.62 8.56 -8.80
C SER A 116 5.41 7.10 -9.22
N ALA A 117 6.29 6.57 -10.09
CA ALA A 117 6.12 5.28 -10.75
C ALA A 117 7.20 4.30 -10.30
N GLY A 118 6.86 3.03 -10.17
CA GLY A 118 7.78 1.98 -9.74
C GLY A 118 7.44 1.39 -8.38
N SER A 119 8.40 0.66 -7.81
CA SER A 119 8.21 -0.08 -6.57
C SER A 119 8.68 0.71 -5.35
N TYR A 120 7.87 0.68 -4.31
CA TYR A 120 8.07 1.32 -3.03
C TYR A 120 8.00 0.27 -1.93
N LYS A 121 8.94 0.33 -0.99
CA LYS A 121 8.92 -0.46 0.23
C LYS A 121 8.95 0.45 1.44
N ILE A 122 7.98 0.32 2.33
CA ILE A 122 7.87 1.10 3.57
C ILE A 122 7.85 0.14 4.74
N THR A 123 8.76 0.33 5.70
CA THR A 123 8.89 -0.54 6.87
C THR A 123 9.03 0.27 8.13
N GLY A 124 8.66 -0.30 9.27
CA GLY A 124 8.85 0.38 10.53
C GLY A 124 8.12 -0.26 11.70
N GLN A 125 7.91 0.56 12.73
CA GLN A 125 7.14 0.20 13.92
C GLN A 125 6.02 1.22 14.13
N ILE A 126 4.79 0.73 14.23
CA ILE A 126 3.59 1.54 14.33
C ILE A 126 2.81 1.21 15.61
N PRO A 127 2.36 2.20 16.39
CA PRO A 127 1.54 1.96 17.56
C PRO A 127 0.06 1.83 17.18
N LEU A 128 -0.66 1.03 17.96
CA LEU A 128 -2.12 1.00 17.96
C LEU A 128 -2.66 2.26 18.66
N ILE A 129 -3.40 3.11 17.93
CA ILE A 129 -3.93 4.38 18.45
C ILE A 129 -5.43 4.33 18.73
N PHE A 130 -6.15 3.40 18.10
CA PHE A 130 -7.60 3.25 18.27
C PHE A 130 -8.01 1.79 18.15
N VAL A 131 -8.80 1.33 19.12
CA VAL A 131 -9.52 0.05 19.06
C VAL A 131 -11.02 0.37 19.12
N PRO A 132 -11.82 -0.08 18.15
CA PRO A 132 -13.26 0.16 18.16
C PRO A 132 -13.91 -0.57 19.34
N SER A 133 -14.81 0.11 20.03
CA SER A 133 -15.59 -0.46 21.13
C SER A 133 -16.59 -1.53 20.67
N TYR A 134 -16.96 -1.51 19.39
CA TYR A 134 -17.85 -2.47 18.75
C TYR A 134 -17.30 -2.84 17.37
N PRO A 135 -16.60 -3.96 17.22
CA PRO A 135 -16.19 -4.44 15.91
C PRO A 135 -17.42 -4.80 15.08
N ALA A 136 -17.33 -4.67 13.75
CA ALA A 136 -18.40 -5.11 12.86
C ALA A 136 -18.79 -6.59 13.15
N PRO A 137 -20.08 -6.98 13.02
CA PRO A 137 -20.49 -8.35 13.28
C PRO A 137 -19.68 -9.36 12.46
N GLY A 138 -18.93 -10.24 13.14
CA GLY A 138 -18.07 -11.23 12.51
C GLY A 138 -16.65 -10.77 12.16
N ALA A 139 -16.27 -9.53 12.51
CA ALA A 139 -14.90 -9.05 12.32
C ALA A 139 -13.91 -9.79 13.25
N PRO A 140 -12.69 -10.05 12.77
CA PRO A 140 -11.64 -10.63 13.60
C PRO A 140 -11.25 -9.69 14.75
N PRO A 141 -10.62 -10.20 15.82
CA PRO A 141 -10.06 -9.33 16.86
C PRO A 141 -8.91 -8.47 16.30
N PRO A 142 -8.68 -7.27 16.88
CA PRO A 142 -7.56 -6.40 16.51
C PRO A 142 -6.19 -7.07 16.62
N ILE A 143 -5.33 -6.79 15.66
CA ILE A 143 -3.94 -7.29 15.67
C ILE A 143 -3.17 -6.57 16.80
N GLY A 144 -2.52 -7.34 17.69
CA GLY A 144 -1.76 -6.74 18.80
C GLY A 144 -2.56 -6.45 20.08
N GLY A 145 -3.83 -6.86 20.15
CA GLY A 145 -4.57 -7.05 21.40
C GLY A 145 -5.29 -5.82 21.99
N SER A 146 -5.99 -6.04 23.11
CA SER A 146 -6.74 -5.02 23.86
C SER A 146 -5.79 -4.16 24.70
N ILE A 147 -5.87 -2.83 24.52
CA ILE A 147 -4.91 -1.83 25.06
C ILE A 147 -4.80 -1.89 26.59
N PRO A 148 -3.56 -1.91 27.14
CA PRO A 148 -3.18 -0.84 28.09
C PRO A 148 -1.77 -0.26 27.90
N SER A 149 -1.03 -0.65 26.86
CA SER A 149 0.27 -0.05 26.48
C SER A 149 0.32 0.13 24.96
N PRO A 150 0.96 1.19 24.42
CA PRO A 150 1.20 1.32 22.99
C PRO A 150 2.22 0.26 22.56
N SER A 151 1.71 -0.95 22.28
CA SER A 151 2.50 -2.04 21.71
C SER A 151 2.93 -1.61 20.32
N LEU A 152 4.24 -1.49 20.13
CA LEU A 152 4.82 -1.23 18.82
C LEU A 152 4.76 -2.49 17.98
N LEU A 153 4.00 -2.43 16.88
CA LEU A 153 3.91 -3.54 15.94
C LEU A 153 4.82 -3.26 14.73
N PRO A 154 5.62 -4.24 14.30
CA PRO A 154 6.35 -4.10 13.05
C PRO A 154 5.36 -4.10 11.88
N PHE A 155 5.60 -3.28 10.88
CA PHE A 155 4.81 -3.27 9.65
C PHE A 155 5.71 -3.24 8.42
N GLU A 156 5.19 -3.75 7.31
CA GLU A 156 5.82 -3.70 5.99
C GLU A 156 4.74 -3.47 4.92
N ILE A 157 5.00 -2.52 4.03
CA ILE A 157 4.14 -2.16 2.91
C ILE A 157 5.02 -2.22 1.66
N ASP A 158 4.68 -3.10 0.72
CA ASP A 158 5.26 -3.12 -0.61
C ASP A 158 4.19 -2.66 -1.60
N ALA A 159 4.47 -1.58 -2.34
CA ALA A 159 3.55 -1.00 -3.30
C ALA A 159 4.24 -0.84 -4.66
N THR A 160 3.48 -0.96 -5.74
CA THR A 160 3.93 -0.65 -7.10
C THR A 160 2.94 0.29 -7.73
N CYS A 161 3.46 1.41 -8.25
CA CYS A 161 2.68 2.45 -8.91
C CYS A 161 2.97 2.46 -10.43
N PRO A 162 1.96 2.65 -11.28
CA PRO A 162 2.11 2.77 -12.74
C PRO A 162 2.93 3.98 -13.18
#